data_AF-A0A7S2HLG4-F1
#
_entry.id   AF-A0A7S2HLG4-F1
#
_cell.length_a   1.000
_cell.length_b   1.000
_cell.length_c   1.000
_cell.angle_alpha   90.00
_cell.angle_beta   90.00
_cell.angle_gamma   90.00
#
_symmetry.space_group_name_H-M   'P 1'
#
loop_
_entity.id
_entity.type
_entity.pdbx_description
1 polymer ?
#
loop_
_entity_poly.entity_id
_entity_poly.type
_entity_poly.pdbx_seq_one_letter_code
_entity_poly.pdbx_strand_id
1 'polypeptide(L)'
;DITDSFPVVHKDTDETVLMDQDYHKQMLSLRQKVSPREVVVGWFSTGLDINATSAVIHAFYCTKESQFTATAVLPGPVHLLVDTTLSGATFGIKAFVNIRTAVAESLL
;
A
#
# COMPACT_ATOMS: atom_id res chain seq x y z
N ASP A 1 -2.05 -14.31 -0.66
CA ASP A 1 -3.23 -13.92 -1.46
C ASP A 1 -3.78 -12.59 -0.99
N ILE A 2 -4.42 -11.85 -1.90
CA ILE A 2 -5.11 -10.59 -1.60
C ILE A 2 -6.60 -10.86 -1.84
N THR A 3 -7.40 -10.85 -0.78
CA THR A 3 -8.79 -11.36 -0.79
C THR A 3 -9.85 -10.30 -0.51
N ASP A 4 -9.49 -9.18 0.13
CA ASP A 4 -10.35 -8.02 0.34
C ASP A 4 -9.50 -6.74 0.32
N SER A 5 -10.15 -5.59 0.13
CA SER A 5 -9.52 -4.27 0.18
C SER A 5 -10.54 -3.19 0.56
N PHE A 6 -10.07 -2.09 1.16
CA PHE A 6 -10.90 -0.92 1.41
C PHE A 6 -10.13 0.36 1.08
N PRO A 7 -10.80 1.39 0.53
CA PRO A 7 -10.16 2.66 0.24
C PRO A 7 -9.89 3.43 1.54
N VAL A 8 -8.76 4.13 1.60
CA VAL A 8 -8.46 5.08 2.69
C VAL A 8 -8.37 6.48 2.08
N VAL A 9 -9.02 7.44 2.73
CA VAL A 9 -8.97 8.84 2.30
C VAL A 9 -7.55 9.37 2.50
N HIS A 10 -6.98 9.90 1.43
CA HIS A 10 -5.73 10.64 1.46
C HIS A 10 -5.90 11.98 0.76
N LYS A 11 -5.03 12.92 1.11
CA LYS A 11 -4.91 14.23 0.48
C LYS A 11 -3.46 14.50 0.15
N ASP A 12 -3.19 14.70 -1.12
CA ASP A 12 -1.88 15.15 -1.60
C ASP A 12 -1.76 16.65 -1.32
N THR A 13 -0.63 17.04 -0.73
CA THR A 13 -0.22 18.44 -0.55
C THR A 13 1.10 18.66 -1.30
N ASP A 14 1.51 19.92 -1.43
CA ASP A 14 2.77 20.27 -2.10
C ASP A 14 4.01 19.69 -1.39
N GLU A 15 3.88 19.35 -0.10
CA GLU A 15 4.99 18.86 0.73
C GLU A 15 4.89 17.35 1.04
N THR A 16 3.68 16.79 1.16
CA THR A 16 3.48 15.43 1.67
C THR A 16 2.11 14.85 1.33
N VAL A 17 1.85 13.63 1.81
CA VAL A 17 0.56 12.95 1.71
C VAL A 17 -0.03 12.83 3.11
N LEU A 18 -1.24 13.36 3.29
CA LEU A 18 -1.99 13.23 4.53
C LEU A 18 -2.97 12.06 4.40
N MET A 19 -2.85 11.06 5.27
CA MET A 19 -3.73 9.88 5.29
C MET A 19 -4.54 9.83 6.59
N ASP A 20 -5.80 9.45 6.50
CA ASP A 20 -6.65 9.20 7.68
C ASP A 20 -6.31 7.83 8.32
N GLN A 21 -5.35 7.85 9.24
CA GLN A 21 -4.90 6.65 9.94
C GLN A 21 -5.92 6.10 10.94
N ASP A 22 -6.81 6.95 11.46
CA ASP A 22 -7.84 6.52 12.41
C ASP A 22 -8.95 5.79 11.67
N TYR A 23 -9.35 6.29 10.50
CA TYR A 23 -10.23 5.57 9.58
C TYR A 23 -9.65 4.20 9.20
N HIS A 24 -8.36 4.13 8.84
CA HIS A 24 -7.68 2.86 8.52
C HIS A 24 -7.82 1.85 9.67
N LYS A 25 -7.49 2.25 10.90
CA LYS A 25 -7.57 1.38 12.09
C LYS A 25 -9.00 0.93 12.38
N GLN A 26 -9.96 1.83 12.28
CA GLN A 26 -11.38 1.51 12.52
C GLN A 26 -11.92 0.55 11.47
N MET A 27 -11.64 0.80 10.18
CA MET A 27 -12.11 -0.06 9.10
C MET A 27 -11.49 -1.45 9.18
N LEU A 28 -10.19 -1.54 9.47
CA LEU A 28 -9.51 -2.81 9.69
C LEU A 28 -10.13 -3.60 10.84
N SER A 29 -10.44 -2.94 11.96
CA SER A 29 -11.14 -3.58 13.09
C SER A 29 -12.51 -4.12 12.69
N LEU A 30 -13.26 -3.39 11.86
CA LEU A 30 -14.56 -3.85 11.35
C LEU A 30 -14.43 -5.05 10.39
N ARG A 31 -13.44 -5.04 9.48
CA ARG A 31 -13.13 -6.18 8.60
C ARG A 31 -12.76 -7.42 9.42
N GLN A 32 -11.91 -7.28 10.42
CA GLN A 32 -11.49 -8.38 11.29
C GLN A 32 -12.63 -8.96 12.13
N LYS A 33 -13.70 -8.21 12.42
CA LYS A 33 -14.91 -8.77 13.04
C LYS A 33 -15.66 -9.72 12.11
N VAL A 34 -15.60 -9.50 10.80
CA VAL A 34 -16.21 -10.36 9.78
C VAL A 34 -15.30 -11.54 9.45
N SER A 35 -14.00 -11.27 9.31
CA SER A 35 -12.98 -12.25 8.92
C SER A 35 -11.71 -12.07 9.77
N PRO A 36 -11.62 -12.73 10.94
CA PRO A 36 -10.47 -12.56 11.85
C PRO A 36 -9.12 -13.02 11.30
N ARG A 37 -9.11 -13.72 10.16
CA ARG A 37 -7.90 -14.22 9.50
C ARG A 37 -7.31 -13.20 8.52
N GLU A 38 -8.06 -12.15 8.17
CA GLU A 38 -7.57 -11.10 7.28
C GLU A 38 -6.55 -10.22 7.99
N VAL A 39 -5.42 -10.02 7.32
CA VAL A 39 -4.30 -9.21 7.79
C VAL A 39 -3.91 -8.22 6.71
N VAL A 40 -3.32 -7.10 7.13
CA VAL A 40 -2.77 -6.12 6.18
C VAL A 40 -1.55 -6.73 5.51
N VAL A 41 -1.59 -6.82 4.17
CA VAL A 41 -0.48 -7.29 3.33
C VAL A 41 0.15 -6.16 2.52
N GLY A 42 -0.47 -4.98 2.49
CA GLY A 42 -0.04 -3.87 1.65
C GLY A 42 -1.14 -2.86 1.42
N TRP A 43 -1.03 -2.14 0.31
CA TRP A 43 -1.92 -1.06 -0.10
C TRP A 43 -2.07 -1.00 -1.61
N PHE A 44 -3.10 -0.28 -2.06
CA PHE A 44 -3.35 -0.09 -3.48
C PHE A 44 -3.61 1.38 -3.79
N SER A 45 -3.31 1.78 -5.02
CA SER A 45 -3.63 3.09 -5.56
C SER A 45 -3.93 2.99 -7.04
N THR A 46 -4.56 4.04 -7.58
CA THR A 46 -4.74 4.17 -9.02
C THR A 46 -3.56 4.92 -9.63
N GLY A 47 -3.21 4.60 -10.87
CA GLY A 47 -2.14 5.28 -11.59
C GLY A 47 -1.45 4.41 -12.62
N LEU A 48 -0.51 5.00 -13.35
CA LEU A 48 0.25 4.30 -14.39
C LEU A 48 1.64 3.87 -13.91
N ASP A 49 2.30 4.71 -13.12
CA ASP A 49 3.65 4.49 -12.58
C ASP A 49 3.79 4.94 -11.12
N ILE A 50 4.84 4.44 -10.46
CA ILE A 50 5.23 4.86 -9.10
C ILE A 50 5.72 6.31 -9.14
N ASN A 51 5.27 7.11 -8.18
CA ASN A 51 5.62 8.51 -8.03
C ASN A 51 6.09 8.84 -6.60
N ALA A 52 6.43 10.11 -6.33
CA ALA A 52 6.90 10.55 -5.01
C ALA A 52 5.86 10.29 -3.89
N THR A 53 4.57 10.54 -4.17
CA THR A 53 3.43 10.23 -3.28
C THR A 53 3.44 8.75 -2.86
N SER A 54 3.77 7.85 -3.78
CA SER A 54 3.84 6.41 -3.50
C SER A 54 4.89 6.07 -2.44
N ALA A 55 6.03 6.76 -2.43
CA ALA A 55 7.07 6.55 -1.41
C ALA A 55 6.60 7.00 -0.01
N VAL A 56 5.86 8.11 0.08
CA VAL A 56 5.31 8.61 1.35
C VAL A 56 4.27 7.63 1.92
N ILE A 57 3.34 7.16 1.08
CA ILE A 57 2.34 6.17 1.48
C ILE A 57 3.02 4.85 1.87
N HIS A 58 4.00 4.40 1.08
CA HIS A 58 4.74 3.17 1.40
C HIS A 58 5.48 3.28 2.74
N ALA A 59 6.02 4.45 3.10
CA ALA A 59 6.64 4.68 4.39
C ALA A 59 5.65 4.48 5.56
N PHE A 60 4.40 4.93 5.43
CA PHE A 60 3.35 4.64 6.41
C PHE A 60 3.08 3.14 6.56
N TYR A 61 3.00 2.38 5.45
CA TYR A 61 2.80 0.93 5.51
C TYR A 61 4.00 0.14 6.06
N CYS A 62 5.15 0.78 6.21
CA CYS A 62 6.31 0.23 6.91
C CYS A 62 6.29 0.54 8.43
N THR A 63 5.37 1.38 8.91
CA THR A 63 5.23 1.69 10.34
C THR A 63 4.22 0.77 11.02
N LYS A 64 4.25 0.74 12.36
CA LYS A 64 3.36 -0.12 13.15
C LYS A 64 1.89 0.29 13.05
N GLU A 65 1.64 1.56 12.75
CA GLU A 65 0.30 2.17 12.65
C GLU A 65 -0.52 1.55 11.51
N SER A 66 0.15 1.05 10.46
CA SER A 66 -0.49 0.34 9.35
C SER A 66 -0.97 -1.07 9.72
N GLN A 67 -0.47 -1.65 10.82
CA GLN A 67 -0.66 -3.04 11.23
C GLN A 67 -0.17 -4.09 10.23
N PHE A 68 0.62 -3.68 9.23
CA PHE A 68 1.38 -4.63 8.42
C PHE A 68 2.42 -5.34 9.29
N THR A 69 2.55 -6.66 9.12
CA THR A 69 3.58 -7.46 9.78
C THR A 69 4.39 -8.21 8.74
N ALA A 70 5.69 -7.90 8.68
CA ALA A 70 6.61 -8.59 7.78
C ALA A 70 6.71 -10.08 8.13
N THR A 71 6.78 -10.92 7.10
CA THR A 71 6.97 -12.37 7.21
C THR A 71 8.14 -12.81 6.33
N ALA A 72 8.58 -14.07 6.48
CA ALA A 72 9.65 -14.61 5.64
C ALA A 72 9.30 -14.62 4.14
N VAL A 73 8.02 -14.76 3.80
CA VAL A 73 7.53 -14.77 2.41
C VAL A 73 7.08 -13.40 1.91
N LEU A 74 6.84 -12.46 2.82
CA LEU A 74 6.44 -11.09 2.52
C LEU A 74 7.21 -10.11 3.42
N PRO A 75 8.45 -9.75 3.06
CA PRO A 75 9.33 -8.96 3.91
C PRO A 75 8.96 -7.46 3.97
N GLY A 76 8.06 -7.00 3.09
CA GLY A 76 7.59 -5.62 3.04
C GLY A 76 6.18 -5.54 2.44
N PRO A 77 5.48 -4.40 2.63
CA PRO A 77 4.11 -4.24 2.16
C PRO A 77 4.05 -4.24 0.62
N VAL A 78 3.06 -4.95 0.07
CA VAL A 78 2.80 -4.94 -1.38
C VAL A 78 2.16 -3.60 -1.77
N HIS A 79 2.61 -2.99 -2.86
CA HIS A 79 1.91 -1.90 -3.53
C HIS A 79 1.27 -2.42 -4.80
N LEU A 80 -0.07 -2.40 -4.85
CA LEU A 80 -0.82 -2.65 -6.08
C LEU A 80 -1.13 -1.32 -6.77
N LEU A 81 -0.68 -1.19 -8.02
CA LEU A 81 -0.98 -0.04 -8.86
C LEU A 81 -1.99 -0.46 -9.93
N VAL A 82 -3.15 0.19 -9.89
CA VAL A 82 -4.31 -0.16 -10.70
C VAL A 82 -4.55 0.92 -11.76
N ASP A 83 -4.43 0.54 -13.02
CA ASP A 83 -4.76 1.40 -14.16
C ASP A 83 -6.27 1.41 -14.37
N THR A 84 -6.88 2.55 -14.07
CA THR A 84 -8.32 2.80 -14.25
C THR A 84 -8.64 3.63 -15.50
N THR A 85 -7.67 3.88 -16.38
CA THR A 85 -7.89 4.63 -17.63
C THR A 85 -8.75 3.86 -18.64
N LEU A 86 -8.84 2.53 -18.49
CA LEU A 86 -9.52 1.62 -19.41
C LEU A 86 -9.02 1.72 -20.86
N SER A 87 -7.81 2.24 -21.04
CA SER A 87 -7.17 2.30 -22.36
C SER A 87 -6.97 0.86 -22.88
N GLY A 88 -7.57 0.53 -24.03
CA GLY A 88 -7.54 -0.82 -24.57
C GLY A 88 -8.53 -1.82 -23.95
N ALA A 89 -9.52 -1.36 -23.17
CA ALA A 89 -10.55 -2.19 -22.54
C ALA A 89 -10.02 -3.28 -21.58
N THR A 90 -8.82 -3.08 -21.03
CA THR A 90 -8.21 -3.95 -20.03
C THR A 90 -7.94 -3.20 -18.74
N PHE A 91 -8.09 -3.86 -17.59
CA PHE A 91 -7.60 -3.36 -16.30
C PHE A 91 -6.15 -3.79 -16.12
N GLY A 92 -5.22 -2.84 -16.17
CA GLY A 92 -3.82 -3.09 -15.87
C GLY A 92 -3.61 -3.12 -14.36
N ILE A 93 -3.03 -4.19 -13.82
CA ILE A 93 -2.59 -4.25 -12.42
C ILE A 93 -1.10 -4.56 -12.41
N LYS A 94 -0.32 -3.66 -11.80
CA LYS A 94 1.11 -3.89 -11.49
C LYS A 94 1.25 -4.09 -9.98
N ALA A 95 2.07 -5.05 -9.57
CA ALA A 95 2.35 -5.31 -8.15
C ALA A 95 3.83 -5.08 -7.87
N PHE A 96 4.13 -4.33 -6.81
CA PHE A 96 5.49 -3.97 -6.42
C PHE A 96 5.76 -4.37 -4.97
N VAL A 97 6.98 -4.81 -4.71
CA VAL A 97 7.52 -5.03 -3.36
C VAL A 97 8.86 -4.32 -3.29
N ASN A 98 9.08 -3.56 -2.23
CA ASN A 98 10.34 -2.87 -2.01
C ASN A 98 11.42 -3.86 -1.57
N ILE A 99 12.51 -3.93 -2.32
CA ILE A 99 13.68 -4.76 -2.01
C ILE A 99 14.86 -3.83 -1.77
N ARG A 100 15.42 -3.88 -0.56
CA ARG A 100 16.70 -3.22 -0.28
C ARG A 100 17.80 -3.96 -1.03
N THR A 101 18.50 -3.25 -1.91
CA THR A 101 19.67 -3.78 -2.61
C THR A 101 20.94 -3.13 -2.05
N ALA A 102 22.00 -3.92 -1.89
CA ALA A 102 23.29 -3.44 -1.38
C ALA A 102 23.91 -2.32 -2.24
N VAL A 103 23.54 -2.25 -3.53
CA VAL A 103 23.99 -1.18 -4.44
C VAL A 103 23.40 0.18 -4.03
N ALA A 104 22.15 0.22 -3.56
CA ALA A 104 21.53 1.47 -3.11
C ALA A 104 22.20 2.02 -1.85
N GLU A 105 22.70 1.14 -0.96
CA GLU A 105 23.45 1.55 0.24
C GLU A 105 24.83 2.13 -0.10
N SER A 106 25.41 1.79 -1.24
CA SER A 106 26.69 2.37 -1.70
C SER A 106 26.56 3.74 -2.39
N LEU A 107 25.33 4.18 -2.65
CA LEU A 107 25.01 5.44 -3.34
C LEU A 107 24.49 6.53 -2.38
N LEU A 108 24.31 6.21 -1.10
CA LEU A 108 23.96 7.13 -0.01
C LEU A 108 25.17 7.39 0.88
#